data_AF-A0AA38CFP8-F1
#
_entry.id   AF-A0AA38CFP8-F1
#
_cell.length_a   1.000
_cell.length_b   1.000
_cell.length_c   1.000
_cell.angle_alpha   90.00
_cell.angle_beta   90.00
_cell.angle_gamma   90.00
#
_symmetry.space_group_name_H-M   'P 1'
#
loop_
_entity.id
_entity.type
_entity.pdbx_description
1 polymer ?
#
loop_
_entity_poly.entity_id
_entity_poly.type
_entity_poly.pdbx_seq_one_letter_code
_entity_poly.pdbx_strand_id
1 'polypeptide(L)' 'DGTRRNEILGEEQVAIRVTPYMLISGDLYKLGHDEVLHRCVLEHERTGIMEEAHGGIVGGHYV' A
#
# COMPACT_ATOMS: atom_id res chain seq x y z
N ASP A 1 7.53 27.16 3.16
CA ASP A 1 7.39 26.50 1.84
C ASP A 1 7.57 24.99 2.05
N GLY A 2 6.49 24.34 2.44
CA GLY A 2 6.50 23.05 3.13
C GLY A 2 6.69 21.80 2.26
N THR A 3 7.80 21.70 1.53
CA THR A 3 8.18 20.46 0.82
C THR A 3 9.38 19.80 1.49
N ARG A 4 9.17 19.21 2.68
CA ARG A 4 10.18 18.32 3.26
C ARG A 4 9.55 17.14 3.99
N ARG A 5 9.92 15.94 3.49
CA ARG A 5 9.91 14.61 4.10
C ARG A 5 8.68 13.73 3.85
N ASN A 6 8.59 13.23 2.61
CA ASN A 6 8.04 11.90 2.34
C ASN A 6 9.22 10.96 2.12
N GLU A 7 9.67 10.28 3.17
CA GLU A 7 10.52 9.09 3.03
C GLU A 7 9.61 7.90 2.69
N ILE A 8 8.99 7.93 1.51
CA ILE A 8 8.19 6.82 0.98
C ILE A 8 8.64 6.62 -0.46
N LEU A 9 9.72 5.84 -0.62
CA LEU A 9 10.39 5.51 -1.88
C LEU A 9 10.99 6.75 -2.59
N GLY A 10 12.25 6.67 -3.00
CA GLY A 10 12.86 7.76 -3.77
C GLY A 10 12.01 8.09 -5.01
N GLU A 11 11.89 9.37 -5.36
CA GLU A 11 11.07 9.86 -6.48
C GLU A 11 11.35 9.12 -7.81
N GLU A 12 12.54 8.51 -7.93
CA GLU A 12 12.97 7.67 -9.06
C GLU A 12 12.09 6.42 -9.31
N GLN A 13 11.28 5.97 -8.35
CA GLN A 13 10.47 4.74 -8.50
C GLN A 13 9.01 4.99 -8.93
N VAL A 14 8.58 6.24 -9.01
CA VAL A 14 7.19 6.58 -9.38
C VAL A 14 7.08 6.69 -10.90
N ALA A 15 6.34 5.76 -11.52
CA ALA A 15 6.10 5.82 -12.95
C ALA A 15 5.06 6.89 -13.32
N ILE A 16 3.96 6.98 -12.55
CA ILE A 16 2.86 7.92 -12.77
C ILE A 16 2.22 8.31 -11.43
N ARG A 17 1.91 9.60 -11.23
CA ARG A 17 1.17 10.12 -10.07
C ARG A 17 -0.11 10.82 -10.50
N VAL A 18 -1.25 10.38 -9.95
CA VAL A 18 -2.57 11.03 -10.08
C VAL A 18 -3.23 11.02 -8.71
N THR A 19 -3.05 12.08 -7.92
CA THR A 19 -3.51 12.13 -6.52
C THR A 19 -4.99 11.73 -6.39
N PRO A 20 -5.34 10.79 -5.49
CA PRO A 20 -4.51 10.19 -4.43
C PRO A 20 -3.73 8.92 -4.83
N TYR A 21 -3.64 8.58 -6.11
CA TYR A 21 -3.07 7.33 -6.61
C TYR A 21 -1.64 7.49 -7.18
N MET A 22 -0.85 6.41 -7.06
CA MET A 22 0.51 6.32 -7.59
C MET A 22 0.73 4.92 -8.19
N LEU A 23 1.35 4.86 -9.37
CA LEU A 23 1.82 3.61 -9.96
C LEU A 23 3.32 3.47 -9.69
N ILE A 24 3.70 2.45 -8.93
CA ILE A 24 5.08 2.22 -8.47
C ILE A 24 5.44 0.79 -8.84
N SER A 25 6.47 0.62 -9.66
CA SER A 25 6.99 -0.71 -10.05
C SER A 25 5.94 -1.71 -10.58
N GLY A 26 4.84 -1.21 -11.16
CA GLY A 26 3.75 -2.03 -11.72
C GLY A 26 2.55 -2.22 -10.79
N ASP A 27 2.64 -1.80 -9.53
CA ASP A 27 1.55 -1.87 -8.56
C ASP A 27 0.90 -0.49 -8.35
N LEU A 28 -0.43 -0.50 -8.21
CA LEU A 28 -1.22 0.70 -7.90
C LEU A 28 -1.28 0.89 -6.38
N TYR A 29 -0.98 2.10 -5.92
CA TYR A 29 -1.08 2.53 -4.53
C TYR A 29 -2.05 3.70 -4.40
N LYS A 30 -2.73 3.78 -3.26
CA LYS A 30 -3.53 4.93 -2.84
C LYS A 30 -2.92 5.54 -1.58
N LEU A 31 -2.67 6.84 -1.59
CA LEU A 31 -2.29 7.60 -0.41
C LEU A 31 -3.51 7.74 0.51
N GLY A 32 -3.41 7.15 1.69
CA GLY A 32 -4.40 7.26 2.75
C GLY A 32 -4.36 8.62 3.45
N HIS A 33 -5.39 8.88 4.26
CA HIS A 33 -5.42 10.07 5.12
C HIS A 33 -4.40 10.02 6.26
N ASP A 34 -3.88 8.82 6.53
CA ASP A 34 -2.78 8.52 7.46
C ASP A 34 -1.39 8.80 6.83
N GLU A 35 -1.35 9.37 5.63
CA GLU A 35 -0.13 9.61 4.85
C GLU A 35 0.63 8.33 4.47
N VAL A 36 -0.03 7.16 4.61
CA VAL A 36 0.53 5.85 4.23
C VAL A 36 0.07 5.48 2.83
N LEU A 37 0.97 4.86 2.04
CA LEU A 37 0.61 4.26 0.75
C LEU A 37 0.04 2.86 0.96
N HIS A 38 -1.23 2.69 0.60
CA HIS A 38 -1.92 1.39 0.65
C HIS A 38 -1.93 0.77 -0.76
N ARG A 39 -1.38 -0.44 -0.90
CA ARG A 39 -1.42 -1.17 -2.18
C ARG A 39 -2.87 -1.50 -2.53
N CYS A 40 -3.30 -1.13 -3.72
CA CYS A 40 -4.56 -1.58 -4.30
C CYS A 40 -4.40 -3.04 -4.73
N VAL A 41 -5.14 -3.93 -4.07
CA VAL A 41 -5.10 -5.36 -4.37
C VAL A 41 -6.09 -5.71 -5.47
N LEU A 42 -5.75 -6.71 -6.27
CA LEU A 42 -6.66 -7.28 -7.26
C LEU A 42 -7.72 -8.11 -6.55
N GLU A 43 -8.90 -8.22 -7.15
CA GLU A 43 -10.05 -8.92 -6.55
C GLU A 43 -9.72 -10.37 -6.16
N HIS A 44 -8.96 -11.08 -6.99
CA HIS A 44 -8.58 -12.46 -6.75
C HIS A 44 -7.54 -12.63 -5.62
N GLU A 45 -6.77 -11.59 -5.28
CA GLU A 45 -5.83 -11.62 -4.16
C GLU A 45 -6.53 -11.44 -2.81
N ARG A 46 -7.73 -10.84 -2.82
CA ARG A 46 -8.45 -10.42 -1.60
C ARG A 46 -8.62 -11.55 -0.59
N THR A 47 -9.11 -12.72 -1.05
CA THR A 47 -9.41 -13.84 -0.14
C THR A 47 -8.13 -14.36 0.53
N GLY A 48 -7.05 -14.55 -0.22
CA GLY A 48 -5.79 -15.05 0.32
C GLY A 48 -5.18 -14.09 1.36
N ILE A 49 -5.19 -12.79 1.07
CA ILE A 49 -4.70 -11.76 2.01
C ILE A 49 -5.52 -11.78 3.31
N MET A 50 -6.84 -11.94 3.22
CA MET A 50 -7.72 -12.01 4.39
C MET A 50 -7.47 -13.26 5.23
N GLU A 51 -7.27 -14.42 4.60
CA GLU A 51 -6.96 -15.68 5.29
C GLU A 51 -5.61 -15.61 6.01
N GLU A 52 -4.58 -15.08 5.35
CA GLU A 52 -3.25 -14.89 5.93
C GLU A 52 -3.30 -13.92 7.12
N ALA A 53 -3.98 -12.78 6.98
CA ALA A 53 -4.13 -11.81 8.06
C ALA A 53 -4.90 -12.39 9.25
N HIS A 54 -5.91 -13.23 8.99
CA HIS A 54 -6.72 -13.90 10.01
C HIS A 54 -5.94 -14.98 10.76
N GLY A 55 -5.11 -15.76 10.06
CA GLY A 55 -4.32 -16.87 10.62
C GLY A 55 -2.91 -16.51 11.10
N GLY A 56 -2.42 -15.31 10.80
CA GLY A 56 -1.06 -14.87 11.12
C GLY A 56 -0.82 -14.59 12.61
N ILE A 57 0.42 -14.22 12.96
CA ILE A 57 0.89 -13.97 14.35
C ILE A 57 0.05 -12.91 15.10
N VAL A 58 -0.50 -11.95 14.35
CA VAL A 58 -1.38 -10.90 14.88
C VAL A 58 -2.87 -11.20 14.66
N GLY A 59 -3.18 -12.34 14.02
CA GLY A 59 -4.52 -12.83 13.80
C GLY A 59 -5.10 -13.44 15.07
N GLY A 60 -6.41 -13.30 15.28
CA GLY A 60 -7.09 -13.78 16.48
C GLY A 60 -7.10 -15.31 16.64
N HIS A 61 -6.55 -16.04 15.67
CA HIS A 61 -6.52 -17.49 15.57
C HIS A 61 -5.09 -18.07 15.52
N TYR A 62 -4.06 -17.31 15.91
CA TYR A 62 -2.71 -17.85 16.04
C TYR A 62 -2.67 -18.93 17.14
N VAL A 63 -2.51 -20.20 16.74
CA VAL A 63 -2.38 -21.37 17.63
C VAL A 63 -0.96 -21.90 17.68
#